data_AF-A0A6L8UAD8-F1
#
_entry.id   AF-A0A6L8UAD8-F1
#
_cell.length_a   1.000
_cell.length_b   1.000
_cell.length_c   1.000
_cell.angle_alpha   90.00
_cell.angle_beta   90.00
_cell.angle_gamma   90.00
#
_symmetry.space_group_name_H-M   'P 1'
#
loop_
_entity.id
_entity.type
_entity.pdbx_description
1 polymer ?
#
loop_
_entity_poly.entity_id
_entity_poly.type
_entity_poly.pdbx_seq_one_letter_code
_entity_poly.pdbx_strand_id
1 'polypeptide(L)'
;MKRITVNQIVCLLSVIFLFGCSPKQDVTEVQLAKPSPQQYVWHEQERIMFIHFGMATWQGREYDNFSTDLSRVNPYKLNTDEWCEVALSFGAKQIVFVAKHVGGFCWWPTETTDYDVRHIPWKEGKGDLVADVSASCKKYGLKLGLYLYPGDDKWGAGLGSGGRTSDPSKQEAFNKIYRQQLTELLTNYGIITEVWFDGNCVIDVKDILEKYAKDAVIFQSPQASIRWVGNEDGYAPYPAWNGVKSTDLQSGVATAVQGDPDGDAWAPLECDVPLYKHNWFWSPANEAKRRSLGELMKIYYRSAGRGAVMLLNATPDTLGVIPAGDVARFAELGAEIDRRFSSPLKSVSDIKGNEVIIAFDTPTTINHIVTMEDYRQGERIRAYQLEGWVKDHWVPIYAGSSVGRKKIDFFDDITLSKIRLNITKSAAEPLIRSFAAYHISNTPELFEKDEKPLSHWKYLNGWMPDMFHQGLLDININLTPYIPVPGQYEIKINPGKQDLISVSHAELVYDGERALDEFVTIKDSMVLINRTAQVTNETSILIKLTLSARDSVKESGSIFFRKIP
;
A
#
# COMPACT_ATOMS: atom_id res chain seq x y z
N MET A 1 -49.89 69.76 -53.00
CA MET A 1 -49.07 70.52 -52.04
C MET A 1 -49.73 70.42 -50.67
N LYS A 2 -49.02 69.89 -49.65
CA LYS A 2 -49.20 70.05 -48.17
C LYS A 2 -50.64 69.88 -47.61
N ARG A 3 -50.98 69.17 -46.54
CA ARG A 3 -50.30 68.75 -45.30
C ARG A 3 -51.30 67.81 -44.55
N ILE A 4 -50.78 66.74 -43.95
CA ILE A 4 -51.10 66.08 -42.65
C ILE A 4 -52.45 66.40 -41.98
N THR A 5 -53.27 65.38 -41.64
CA THR A 5 -53.62 64.99 -40.23
C THR A 5 -54.60 63.79 -40.07
N VAL A 6 -54.24 62.93 -39.08
CA VAL A 6 -55.08 62.22 -38.07
C VAL A 6 -55.66 60.81 -38.33
N ASN A 7 -55.05 59.85 -37.59
CA ASN A 7 -55.53 58.66 -36.85
C ASN A 7 -56.90 58.00 -37.11
N GLN A 8 -56.92 56.67 -37.25
CA GLN A 8 -57.29 55.67 -36.22
C GLN A 8 -57.29 54.24 -36.85
N ILE A 9 -56.34 53.38 -36.47
CA ILE A 9 -56.50 52.17 -35.62
C ILE A 9 -57.45 51.10 -36.18
N VAL A 10 -56.87 49.98 -36.65
CA VAL A 10 -57.43 48.63 -36.51
C VAL A 10 -56.29 47.67 -36.15
N CYS A 11 -56.35 47.11 -34.95
CA CYS A 11 -55.48 46.03 -34.49
C CYS A 11 -55.85 44.72 -35.19
N LEU A 12 -54.87 44.04 -35.81
CA LEU A 12 -54.95 42.62 -36.16
C LEU A 12 -53.80 41.88 -35.48
N LEU A 13 -54.15 40.83 -34.73
CA LEU A 13 -53.23 39.92 -34.06
C LEU A 13 -52.24 39.30 -35.06
N SER A 14 -50.96 39.32 -34.72
CA SER A 14 -49.93 38.50 -35.36
C SER A 14 -49.21 37.67 -34.30
N VAL A 15 -49.25 36.36 -34.50
CA VAL A 15 -48.65 35.31 -33.65
C VAL A 15 -47.13 35.43 -33.69
N ILE A 16 -46.51 35.64 -32.51
CA ILE A 16 -45.05 35.61 -32.34
C ILE A 16 -44.65 34.17 -32.05
N PHE A 17 -43.92 33.54 -32.99
CA PHE A 17 -43.19 32.30 -32.74
C PHE A 17 -41.97 32.61 -31.85
N LEU A 18 -42.06 32.24 -30.57
CA LEU A 18 -40.92 32.19 -29.66
C LEU A 18 -40.05 30.99 -30.04
N PHE A 19 -38.89 31.24 -30.65
CA PHE A 19 -37.80 30.28 -30.70
C PHE A 19 -37.30 30.06 -29.26
N GLY A 20 -37.67 28.93 -28.67
CA GLY A 20 -37.12 28.49 -27.40
C GLY A 20 -35.63 28.21 -27.55
N CYS A 21 -34.79 29.08 -26.99
CA CYS A 21 -33.44 28.70 -26.58
C CYS A 21 -33.60 27.58 -25.54
N SER A 22 -33.27 26.34 -25.91
CA SER A 22 -33.05 25.29 -24.92
C SER A 22 -31.99 25.80 -23.93
N PRO A 23 -32.23 25.76 -22.61
CA PRO A 23 -31.17 26.02 -21.65
C PRO A 23 -30.05 25.01 -21.95
N LYS A 24 -28.83 25.50 -22.16
CA LYS A 24 -27.63 24.67 -22.05
C LYS A 24 -27.76 23.98 -20.71
N GLN A 25 -27.90 22.66 -20.71
CA GLN A 25 -27.69 21.87 -19.52
C GLN A 25 -26.30 22.26 -19.03
N ASP A 26 -26.22 22.93 -17.88
CA ASP A 26 -24.98 23.05 -17.15
C ASP A 26 -24.55 21.62 -16.84
N VAL A 27 -23.67 21.09 -17.67
CA VAL A 27 -22.96 19.85 -17.36
C VAL A 27 -22.09 20.24 -16.18
N THR A 28 -22.57 19.96 -14.97
CA THR A 28 -21.75 20.01 -13.76
C THR A 28 -20.52 19.15 -14.05
N GLU A 29 -19.38 19.80 -14.26
CA GLU A 29 -18.11 19.14 -14.53
C GLU A 29 -17.81 18.22 -13.35
N VAL A 30 -17.67 16.92 -13.61
CA VAL A 30 -17.43 15.94 -12.54
C VAL A 30 -16.06 16.23 -11.94
N GLN A 31 -16.05 16.69 -10.69
CA GLN A 31 -14.84 17.00 -9.97
C GLN A 31 -14.22 15.70 -9.42
N LEU A 32 -13.26 15.16 -10.14
CA LEU A 32 -12.48 14.00 -9.71
C LEU A 32 -11.19 14.45 -9.01
N ALA A 33 -10.76 13.69 -8.00
CA ALA A 33 -9.41 13.79 -7.46
C ALA A 33 -8.38 13.58 -8.58
N LYS A 34 -7.30 14.39 -8.55
CA LYS A 34 -6.22 14.36 -9.56
C LYS A 34 -4.86 14.29 -8.87
N PRO A 35 -3.87 13.60 -9.45
CA PRO A 35 -2.52 13.62 -8.92
C PRO A 35 -1.92 15.02 -9.00
N SER A 36 -1.19 15.42 -7.97
CA SER A 36 -0.19 16.48 -8.07
C SER A 36 0.93 16.09 -9.03
N PRO A 37 1.76 17.05 -9.50
CA PRO A 37 2.94 16.72 -10.31
C PRO A 37 3.88 15.71 -9.64
N GLN A 38 4.10 15.84 -8.33
CA GLN A 38 4.94 14.94 -7.53
C GLN A 38 4.33 13.54 -7.47
N GLN A 39 3.03 13.43 -7.18
CA GLN A 39 2.31 12.16 -7.17
C GLN A 39 2.32 11.48 -8.54
N TYR A 40 2.15 12.24 -9.62
CA TYR A 40 2.21 11.69 -10.97
C TYR A 40 3.61 11.12 -11.27
N VAL A 41 4.66 11.91 -11.01
CA VAL A 41 6.06 11.50 -11.20
C VAL A 41 6.43 10.29 -10.34
N TRP A 42 5.90 10.21 -9.12
CA TRP A 42 6.08 9.08 -8.21
C TRP A 42 5.36 7.83 -8.70
N HIS A 43 4.09 7.97 -9.09
CA HIS A 43 3.25 6.85 -9.50
C HIS A 43 3.76 6.22 -10.79
N GLU A 44 4.29 7.05 -11.71
CA GLU A 44 4.89 6.58 -12.95
C GLU A 44 6.15 5.73 -12.78
N GLN A 45 6.80 5.77 -11.61
CA GLN A 45 7.97 4.96 -11.30
C GLN A 45 7.66 3.46 -11.34
N GLU A 46 6.45 3.08 -10.96
CA GLU A 46 5.93 1.70 -10.90
C GLU A 46 6.61 0.76 -9.92
N ARG A 47 7.94 0.83 -9.85
CA ARG A 47 8.82 -0.03 -9.08
C ARG A 47 9.82 0.84 -8.33
N ILE A 48 9.89 0.62 -7.03
CA ILE A 48 10.80 1.29 -6.11
C ILE A 48 11.49 0.18 -5.30
N MET A 49 12.76 0.40 -4.96
CA MET A 49 13.49 -0.51 -4.08
C MET A 49 13.53 0.07 -2.67
N PHE A 50 13.17 -0.72 -1.67
CA PHE A 50 13.38 -0.38 -0.26
C PHE A 50 14.70 -1.01 0.21
N ILE A 51 15.41 -0.37 1.13
CA ILE A 51 16.61 -0.94 1.75
C ILE A 51 16.52 -0.85 3.26
N HIS A 52 16.36 -2.01 3.90
CA HIS A 52 16.48 -2.17 5.34
C HIS A 52 17.88 -2.71 5.68
N PHE A 53 18.65 -1.86 6.35
CA PHE A 53 19.97 -2.18 6.87
C PHE A 53 20.12 -1.48 8.21
N GLY A 54 20.55 -2.18 9.27
CA GLY A 54 20.46 -1.64 10.63
C GLY A 54 20.99 -2.60 11.68
N MET A 55 20.93 -2.20 12.95
CA MET A 55 21.38 -3.05 14.07
C MET A 55 20.68 -4.42 14.08
N ALA A 56 19.42 -4.46 13.65
CA ALA A 56 18.63 -5.68 13.49
C ALA A 56 19.29 -6.71 12.55
N THR A 57 20.06 -6.27 11.54
CA THR A 57 20.88 -7.13 10.67
C THR A 57 21.94 -7.91 11.45
N TRP A 58 22.63 -7.27 12.41
CA TRP A 58 23.62 -7.94 13.27
C TRP A 58 23.00 -8.89 14.29
N GLN A 59 21.72 -8.67 14.61
CA GLN A 59 20.99 -9.47 15.60
C GLN A 59 20.23 -10.64 14.96
N GLY A 60 20.03 -10.61 13.63
CA GLY A 60 19.16 -11.54 12.92
C GLY A 60 17.70 -11.42 13.36
N ARG A 61 17.24 -10.19 13.57
CA ARG A 61 15.89 -9.84 14.07
C ARG A 61 15.25 -8.78 13.16
N GLU A 62 13.98 -8.50 13.40
CA GLU A 62 13.26 -7.39 12.73
C GLU A 62 13.37 -6.06 13.49
N TYR A 63 13.57 -6.13 14.81
CA TYR A 63 13.64 -4.96 15.68
C TYR A 63 14.90 -4.99 16.52
N ASP A 64 15.57 -3.84 16.58
CA ASP A 64 16.74 -3.63 17.43
C ASP A 64 16.31 -3.68 18.91
N ASN A 65 16.99 -4.52 19.69
CA ASN A 65 16.79 -4.65 21.12
C ASN A 65 17.99 -4.16 21.94
N PHE A 66 18.89 -3.39 21.32
CA PHE A 66 20.12 -2.85 21.92
C PHE A 66 21.15 -3.89 22.36
N SER A 67 21.02 -5.15 21.93
CA SER A 67 21.97 -6.22 22.29
C SER A 67 23.27 -6.19 21.47
N THR A 68 23.31 -5.42 20.38
CA THR A 68 24.50 -5.30 19.54
C THR A 68 25.53 -4.41 20.22
N ASP A 69 26.70 -4.97 20.54
CA ASP A 69 27.89 -4.19 20.84
C ASP A 69 28.33 -3.43 19.57
N LEU A 70 28.28 -2.10 19.62
CA LEU A 70 28.62 -1.21 18.51
C LEU A 70 30.04 -1.46 17.95
N SER A 71 30.97 -1.94 18.78
CA SER A 71 32.33 -2.28 18.32
C SER A 71 32.36 -3.43 17.30
N ARG A 72 31.28 -4.21 17.18
CA ARG A 72 31.12 -5.30 16.21
C ARG A 72 30.47 -4.87 14.90
N VAL A 73 29.93 -3.65 14.84
CA VAL A 73 29.19 -3.14 13.68
C VAL A 73 30.19 -2.58 12.66
N ASN A 74 30.65 -3.42 11.73
CA ASN A 74 31.64 -3.03 10.73
C ASN A 74 31.36 -3.63 9.34
N PRO A 75 30.49 -3.01 8.52
CA PRO A 75 30.24 -3.46 7.16
C PRO A 75 31.40 -3.04 6.23
N TYR A 76 32.52 -3.77 6.32
CA TYR A 76 33.77 -3.41 5.66
C TYR A 76 33.77 -3.64 4.13
N LYS A 77 32.73 -4.28 3.57
CA LYS A 77 32.53 -4.43 2.12
C LYS A 77 31.41 -3.54 1.58
N LEU A 78 30.85 -2.66 2.41
CA LEU A 78 29.70 -1.83 2.04
C LEU A 78 29.94 -1.11 0.71
N ASN A 79 28.99 -1.27 -0.21
CA ASN A 79 29.05 -0.66 -1.52
C ASN A 79 27.65 -0.20 -1.97
N THR A 80 27.36 1.09 -1.83
CA THR A 80 26.07 1.66 -2.25
C THR A 80 25.87 1.73 -3.76
N ASP A 81 26.95 1.63 -4.54
CA ASP A 81 26.86 1.49 -6.00
C ASP A 81 26.23 0.15 -6.38
N GLU A 82 26.59 -0.93 -5.67
CA GLU A 82 25.99 -2.27 -5.87
C GLU A 82 24.49 -2.24 -5.57
N TRP A 83 24.06 -1.53 -4.53
CA TRP A 83 22.64 -1.37 -4.23
C TRP A 83 21.90 -0.68 -5.38
N CYS A 84 22.51 0.35 -5.99
CA CYS A 84 21.93 1.03 -7.16
C CYS A 84 21.85 0.11 -8.38
N GLU A 85 22.85 -0.74 -8.60
CA GLU A 85 22.86 -1.73 -9.68
C GLU A 85 21.73 -2.75 -9.51
N VAL A 86 21.49 -3.22 -8.27
CA VAL A 86 20.35 -4.10 -7.95
C VAL A 86 19.01 -3.39 -8.19
N ALA A 87 18.87 -2.13 -7.78
CA ALA A 87 17.65 -1.35 -8.06
C ALA A 87 17.37 -1.27 -9.58
N LEU A 88 18.40 -0.98 -10.36
CA LEU A 88 18.27 -0.88 -11.82
C LEU A 88 17.98 -2.23 -12.48
N SER A 89 18.47 -3.36 -11.93
CA SER A 89 18.32 -4.68 -12.55
C SER A 89 16.87 -5.15 -12.62
N PHE A 90 16.00 -4.70 -11.71
CA PHE A 90 14.55 -4.91 -11.79
C PHE A 90 13.78 -3.69 -12.30
N GLY A 91 14.50 -2.67 -12.74
CA GLY A 91 13.97 -1.47 -13.37
C GLY A 91 13.31 -0.49 -12.40
N ALA A 92 13.73 -0.46 -11.12
CA ALA A 92 13.34 0.59 -10.20
C ALA A 92 13.88 1.96 -10.63
N LYS A 93 13.20 3.03 -10.18
CA LYS A 93 13.59 4.42 -10.46
C LYS A 93 13.98 5.21 -9.22
N GLN A 94 13.80 4.60 -8.06
CA GLN A 94 14.06 5.19 -6.76
C GLN A 94 14.50 4.12 -5.77
N ILE A 95 15.35 4.52 -4.83
CA ILE A 95 15.63 3.78 -3.60
C ILE A 95 15.00 4.55 -2.44
N VAL A 96 14.28 3.86 -1.56
CA VAL A 96 13.93 4.37 -0.22
C VAL A 96 14.91 3.73 0.76
N PHE A 97 15.66 4.53 1.49
CA PHE A 97 16.65 4.04 2.46
C PHE A 97 16.19 4.28 3.90
N VAL A 98 16.29 3.24 4.74
CA VAL A 98 16.00 3.31 6.18
C VAL A 98 17.16 3.98 6.90
N ALA A 99 17.09 5.31 7.01
CA ALA A 99 18.11 6.10 7.69
C ALA A 99 18.11 5.84 9.21
N LYS A 100 16.92 5.61 9.79
CA LYS A 100 16.72 5.22 11.19
C LYS A 100 15.48 4.32 11.30
N HIS A 101 15.63 3.14 11.89
CA HIS A 101 14.55 2.19 12.17
C HIS A 101 14.12 2.22 13.65
N VAL A 102 13.20 1.34 14.03
CA VAL A 102 12.94 0.96 15.44
C VAL A 102 14.26 0.66 16.16
N GLY A 103 14.39 1.18 17.38
CA GLY A 103 15.61 1.19 18.19
C GLY A 103 16.46 2.47 18.05
N GLY A 104 16.27 3.25 16.98
CA GLY A 104 16.79 4.62 16.91
C GLY A 104 18.26 4.78 16.46
N PHE A 105 18.91 3.72 15.98
CA PHE A 105 20.27 3.84 15.41
C PHE A 105 20.26 4.70 14.14
N CYS A 106 21.07 5.76 14.11
CA CYS A 106 21.14 6.69 12.98
C CYS A 106 22.32 6.37 12.05
N TRP A 107 22.05 6.13 10.77
CA TRP A 107 23.06 5.82 9.75
C TRP A 107 23.80 7.05 9.18
N TRP A 108 23.65 8.20 9.82
CA TRP A 108 24.35 9.44 9.53
C TRP A 108 24.87 10.08 10.82
N PRO A 109 25.91 10.92 10.76
CA PRO A 109 26.43 11.61 11.93
C PRO A 109 25.45 12.70 12.38
N THR A 110 24.66 12.44 13.42
CA THR A 110 23.67 13.38 13.96
C THR A 110 24.09 13.89 15.33
N GLU A 111 23.93 15.18 15.62
CA GLU A 111 24.26 15.72 16.96
C GLU A 111 23.20 15.39 18.02
N THR A 112 22.20 14.57 17.68
CA THR A 112 21.05 14.30 18.53
C THR A 112 21.19 13.05 19.41
N THR A 113 22.14 12.17 19.12
CA THR A 113 22.36 10.91 19.86
C THR A 113 23.77 10.37 19.64
N ASP A 114 24.29 9.63 20.63
CA ASP A 114 25.53 8.84 20.50
C ASP A 114 25.25 7.43 19.93
N TYR A 115 24.01 7.14 19.56
CA TYR A 115 23.61 5.87 18.93
C TYR A 115 23.51 6.04 17.42
N ASP A 116 24.66 6.30 16.83
CA ASP A 116 24.79 6.61 15.42
C ASP A 116 26.08 6.01 14.83
N VAL A 117 26.25 6.26 13.53
CA VAL A 117 27.39 5.80 12.74
C VAL A 117 28.76 6.31 13.22
N ARG A 118 28.83 7.38 14.04
CA ARG A 118 30.11 7.88 14.58
C ARG A 118 30.68 6.96 15.66
N HIS A 119 29.82 6.13 16.25
CA HIS A 119 30.14 5.28 17.39
C HIS A 119 30.35 3.80 17.01
N ILE A 120 30.52 3.51 15.71
CA ILE A 120 30.88 2.19 15.18
C ILE A 120 32.24 2.25 14.47
N PRO A 121 33.00 1.14 14.35
CA PRO A 121 34.32 1.13 13.73
C PRO A 121 34.32 1.38 12.20
N TRP A 122 33.17 1.31 11.54
CA TRP A 122 33.06 1.52 10.11
C TRP A 122 33.60 2.89 9.70
N LYS A 123 34.50 2.90 8.70
CA LYS A 123 35.22 4.11 8.25
C LYS A 123 35.82 4.92 9.42
N GLU A 124 36.31 4.24 10.46
CA GLU A 124 36.89 4.86 11.66
C GLU A 124 35.92 5.83 12.38
N GLY A 125 34.61 5.55 12.35
CA GLY A 125 33.59 6.43 12.92
C GLY A 125 33.36 7.73 12.14
N LYS A 126 33.89 7.82 10.91
CA LYS A 126 33.72 8.97 10.01
C LYS A 126 32.77 8.67 8.85
N GLY A 127 32.07 7.53 8.93
CA GLY A 127 31.12 7.11 7.92
C GLY A 127 29.85 7.96 7.92
N ASP A 128 29.24 8.07 6.74
CA ASP A 128 27.91 8.63 6.55
C ASP A 128 27.24 7.84 5.43
N LEU A 129 26.39 6.90 5.80
CA LEU A 129 25.78 5.99 4.84
C LEU A 129 24.67 6.67 4.04
N VAL A 130 23.98 7.65 4.62
CA VAL A 130 22.96 8.43 3.90
C VAL A 130 23.63 9.24 2.79
N ALA A 131 24.80 9.84 3.05
CA ALA A 131 25.60 10.51 2.02
C ALA A 131 26.09 9.55 0.92
N ASP A 132 26.60 8.37 1.27
CA ASP A 132 27.04 7.36 0.31
C ASP A 132 25.88 6.91 -0.61
N VAL A 133 24.70 6.63 -0.04
CA VAL A 133 23.48 6.25 -0.80
C VAL A 133 23.04 7.40 -1.72
N SER A 134 23.00 8.65 -1.23
CA SER A 134 22.63 9.81 -2.04
C SER A 134 23.58 10.02 -3.22
N ALA A 135 24.89 9.94 -2.99
CA ALA A 135 25.90 10.05 -4.04
C ALA A 135 25.73 8.96 -5.10
N SER A 136 25.44 7.73 -4.68
CA SER A 136 25.25 6.59 -5.58
C SER A 136 23.95 6.74 -6.38
N CYS A 137 22.84 7.11 -5.74
CA CYS A 137 21.58 7.37 -6.44
C CYS A 137 21.77 8.43 -7.52
N LYS A 138 22.45 9.54 -7.21
CA LYS A 138 22.78 10.58 -8.19
C LYS A 138 23.65 10.06 -9.33
N LYS A 139 24.67 9.24 -9.04
CA LYS A 139 25.57 8.63 -10.04
C LYS A 139 24.81 7.73 -11.02
N TYR A 140 23.85 6.95 -10.53
CA TYR A 140 23.08 5.97 -11.32
C TYR A 140 21.75 6.52 -11.86
N GLY A 141 21.43 7.79 -11.61
CA GLY A 141 20.18 8.41 -12.08
C GLY A 141 18.92 7.91 -11.37
N LEU A 142 19.07 7.39 -10.16
CA LEU A 142 17.97 7.00 -9.27
C LEU A 142 17.56 8.20 -8.40
N LYS A 143 16.27 8.31 -8.11
CA LYS A 143 15.80 9.21 -7.06
C LYS A 143 16.06 8.59 -5.68
N LEU A 144 16.06 9.43 -4.65
CA LEU A 144 16.23 9.01 -3.26
C LEU A 144 14.99 9.36 -2.43
N GLY A 145 14.42 8.36 -1.78
CA GLY A 145 13.51 8.51 -0.65
C GLY A 145 14.21 8.16 0.66
N LEU A 146 13.76 8.74 1.77
CA LEU A 146 14.30 8.46 3.10
C LEU A 146 13.19 8.04 4.06
N TYR A 147 13.43 6.95 4.75
CA TYR A 147 12.63 6.49 5.86
C TYR A 147 13.26 6.97 7.17
N LEU A 148 12.44 7.59 8.01
CA LEU A 148 12.79 8.02 9.36
C LEU A 148 11.72 7.51 10.32
N TYR A 149 12.05 6.50 11.13
CA TYR A 149 11.09 5.95 12.09
C TYR A 149 10.63 7.02 13.09
N PRO A 150 9.31 7.29 13.21
CA PRO A 150 8.78 8.28 14.16
C PRO A 150 9.06 7.98 15.63
N GLY A 151 9.16 6.70 15.99
CA GLY A 151 9.49 6.26 17.34
C GLY A 151 11.00 6.25 17.64
N ASP A 152 11.31 6.10 18.92
CA ASP A 152 12.64 5.88 19.48
C ASP A 152 12.49 5.31 20.91
N ASP A 153 12.91 4.07 21.10
CA ASP A 153 12.75 3.36 22.38
C ASP A 153 13.53 4.03 23.52
N LYS A 154 14.63 4.74 23.23
CA LYS A 154 15.39 5.48 24.27
C LYS A 154 14.59 6.64 24.85
N TRP A 155 13.64 7.17 24.09
CA TRP A 155 12.72 8.23 24.51
C TRP A 155 11.38 7.68 25.03
N GLY A 156 11.20 6.34 25.03
CA GLY A 156 9.94 5.70 25.39
C GLY A 156 8.85 5.86 24.33
N ALA A 157 9.21 6.22 23.10
CA ALA A 157 8.31 6.25 21.95
C ALA A 157 8.43 4.92 21.19
N GLY A 158 7.75 3.90 21.69
CA GLY A 158 7.87 2.51 21.21
C GLY A 158 7.26 2.25 19.83
N LEU A 159 7.25 0.97 19.45
CA LEU A 159 6.66 0.48 18.21
C LEU A 159 5.22 1.02 18.04
N GLY A 160 4.87 1.46 16.84
CA GLY A 160 3.55 1.99 16.50
C GLY A 160 3.12 3.29 17.22
N SER A 161 3.97 3.90 18.05
CA SER A 161 3.58 5.09 18.83
C SER A 161 3.33 6.35 17.99
N GLY A 162 3.88 6.37 16.77
CA GLY A 162 3.91 7.52 15.88
C GLY A 162 4.70 8.72 16.42
N GLY A 163 5.64 8.44 17.33
CA GLY A 163 6.46 9.44 18.01
C GLY A 163 5.89 9.95 19.33
N ARG A 164 4.83 9.30 19.86
CA ARG A 164 4.32 9.57 21.21
C ARG A 164 5.19 8.89 22.26
N THR A 165 5.77 9.67 23.16
CA THR A 165 6.52 9.14 24.29
C THR A 165 5.56 8.62 25.36
N SER A 166 5.85 7.47 25.96
CA SER A 166 5.10 6.92 27.10
C SER A 166 5.11 7.82 28.33
N ASP A 167 6.15 8.66 28.47
CA ASP A 167 6.26 9.73 29.47
C ASP A 167 6.01 11.09 28.80
N PRO A 168 4.84 11.73 29.00
CA PRO A 168 4.52 13.01 28.38
C PRO A 168 5.50 14.14 28.69
N SER A 169 6.24 14.07 29.80
CA SER A 169 7.24 15.09 30.15
C SER A 169 8.45 15.10 29.19
N LYS A 170 8.68 14.00 28.47
CA LYS A 170 9.75 13.87 27.47
C LYS A 170 9.34 14.32 26.07
N GLN A 171 8.04 14.48 25.82
CA GLN A 171 7.51 14.67 24.47
C GLN A 171 8.08 15.91 23.79
N GLU A 172 8.19 17.05 24.49
CA GLU A 172 8.71 18.28 23.87
C GLU A 172 10.19 18.15 23.48
N ALA A 173 10.99 17.50 24.33
CA ALA A 173 12.39 17.23 24.04
C ALA A 173 12.53 16.26 22.85
N PHE A 174 11.75 15.17 22.84
CA PHE A 174 11.77 14.21 21.75
C PHE A 174 11.30 14.83 20.42
N ASN A 175 10.29 15.71 20.46
CA ASN A 175 9.87 16.46 19.27
C ASN A 175 11.02 17.29 18.68
N LYS A 176 11.85 17.93 19.52
CA LYS A 176 13.02 18.71 19.06
C LYS A 176 14.06 17.80 18.40
N ILE A 177 14.37 16.66 19.02
CA ILE A 177 15.27 15.63 18.47
C ILE A 177 14.78 15.16 17.10
N TYR A 178 13.53 14.70 17.02
CA TYR A 178 12.97 14.16 15.78
C TYR A 178 12.94 15.20 14.66
N ARG A 179 12.50 16.43 14.98
CA ARG A 179 12.47 17.54 14.02
C ARG A 179 13.87 17.93 13.53
N GLN A 180 14.88 17.89 14.41
CA GLN A 180 16.26 18.10 14.01
C GLN A 180 16.75 17.00 13.06
N GLN A 181 16.54 15.73 13.41
CA GLN A 181 16.91 14.58 12.57
C GLN A 181 16.26 14.68 11.18
N LEU A 182 14.96 14.98 11.11
CA LEU A 182 14.26 15.17 9.85
C LEU A 182 14.83 16.35 9.05
N THR A 183 15.16 17.46 9.72
CA THR A 183 15.77 18.62 9.06
C THR A 183 17.14 18.27 8.47
N GLU A 184 18.00 17.57 9.21
CA GLU A 184 19.30 17.11 8.73
C GLU A 184 19.15 16.24 7.46
N LEU A 185 18.24 15.26 7.50
CA LEU A 185 17.96 14.35 6.38
C LEU A 185 17.43 15.08 5.13
N LEU A 186 16.63 16.13 5.29
CA LEU A 186 16.04 16.87 4.17
C LEU A 186 16.91 18.02 3.65
N THR A 187 18.02 18.35 4.31
CA THR A 187 18.86 19.50 3.93
C THR A 187 20.27 19.12 3.47
N ASN A 188 20.82 18.01 3.97
CA ASN A 188 22.23 17.67 3.74
C ASN A 188 22.46 16.68 2.58
N TYR A 189 21.43 15.96 2.14
CA TYR A 189 21.59 14.80 1.23
C TYR A 189 20.98 15.00 -0.17
N GLY A 190 20.77 16.26 -0.58
CA GLY A 190 20.22 16.59 -1.90
C GLY A 190 18.69 16.52 -1.94
N ILE A 191 18.14 16.28 -3.13
CA ILE A 191 16.69 16.25 -3.34
C ILE A 191 16.15 14.90 -2.87
N ILE A 192 15.30 14.93 -1.85
CA ILE A 192 14.55 13.78 -1.37
C ILE A 192 13.16 13.80 -2.02
N THR A 193 12.79 12.72 -2.70
CA THR A 193 11.54 12.63 -3.48
C THR A 193 10.46 11.81 -2.79
N GLU A 194 10.79 11.20 -1.65
CA GLU A 194 9.85 10.48 -0.81
C GLU A 194 10.30 10.50 0.64
N VAL A 195 9.38 10.82 1.55
CA VAL A 195 9.62 10.77 2.99
C VAL A 195 8.71 9.72 3.58
N TRP A 196 9.31 8.74 4.25
CA TRP A 196 8.64 7.58 4.83
C TRP A 196 8.64 7.64 6.36
N PHE A 197 7.45 7.62 6.93
CA PHE A 197 7.12 7.64 8.34
C PHE A 197 6.26 6.41 8.62
N ASP A 198 6.86 5.39 9.21
CA ASP A 198 6.21 4.14 9.49
C ASP A 198 5.14 4.26 10.59
N GLY A 199 3.99 3.63 10.36
CA GLY A 199 2.90 3.54 11.34
C GLY A 199 2.23 4.87 11.73
N ASN A 200 2.53 5.99 11.04
CA ASN A 200 2.12 7.39 11.28
C ASN A 200 3.18 8.26 12.00
N CYS A 201 3.17 9.57 11.76
CA CYS A 201 3.95 10.56 12.50
C CYS A 201 3.02 11.64 13.06
N VAL A 202 2.91 11.71 14.39
CA VAL A 202 2.06 12.70 15.08
C VAL A 202 2.83 13.89 15.62
N ILE A 203 4.16 13.85 15.49
CA ILE A 203 5.03 15.00 15.73
C ILE A 203 4.74 16.00 14.61
N ASP A 204 4.44 17.25 14.96
CA ASP A 204 4.25 18.30 13.96
C ASP A 204 5.57 18.54 13.22
N VAL A 205 5.58 18.26 11.93
CA VAL A 205 6.71 18.43 11.01
C VAL A 205 6.30 19.19 9.75
N LYS A 206 5.09 19.75 9.73
CA LYS A 206 4.51 20.37 8.54
C LYS A 206 5.39 21.49 7.98
N ASP A 207 5.91 22.35 8.85
CA ASP A 207 6.80 23.45 8.50
C ASP A 207 8.13 22.98 7.86
N ILE A 208 8.66 21.85 8.32
CA ILE A 208 9.88 21.23 7.78
C ILE A 208 9.59 20.67 6.39
N LEU A 209 8.49 19.92 6.23
CA LEU A 209 8.08 19.34 4.95
C LEU A 209 7.79 20.42 3.90
N GLU A 210 7.03 21.45 4.27
CA GLU A 210 6.73 22.59 3.39
C GLU A 210 7.99 23.35 2.97
N LYS A 211 9.03 23.38 3.81
CA LYS A 211 10.26 24.10 3.50
C LYS A 211 11.23 23.28 2.67
N TYR A 212 11.43 22.01 3.00
CA TYR A 212 12.54 21.20 2.49
C TYR A 212 12.13 19.98 1.66
N ALA A 213 10.86 19.56 1.68
CA ALA A 213 10.37 18.35 1.00
C ALA A 213 9.30 18.65 -0.06
N LYS A 214 9.34 19.81 -0.72
CA LYS A 214 8.34 20.26 -1.72
C LYS A 214 8.23 19.36 -2.94
N ASP A 215 9.31 18.67 -3.27
CA ASP A 215 9.39 17.74 -4.40
C ASP A 215 9.12 16.29 -3.97
N ALA A 216 8.88 16.05 -2.68
CA ALA A 216 8.62 14.73 -2.13
C ALA A 216 7.14 14.38 -2.12
N VAL A 217 6.86 13.09 -2.26
CA VAL A 217 5.63 12.52 -1.72
C VAL A 217 5.84 12.11 -0.26
N ILE A 218 4.78 12.16 0.53
CA ILE A 218 4.82 11.87 1.96
C ILE A 218 4.00 10.61 2.26
N PHE A 219 4.63 9.68 2.98
CA PHE A 219 4.08 8.44 3.51
C PHE A 219 4.49 8.35 4.98
N GLN A 220 3.73 7.92 5.97
CA GLN A 220 2.38 8.28 6.37
C GLN A 220 2.41 9.46 7.36
N SER A 221 1.46 10.38 7.32
CA SER A 221 1.23 11.38 8.37
C SER A 221 -0.04 12.16 8.05
N PRO A 222 -0.51 13.10 8.89
CA PRO A 222 -1.55 14.04 8.48
C PRO A 222 -1.20 14.88 7.23
N GLN A 223 0.06 14.87 6.77
CA GLN A 223 0.55 15.47 5.52
C GLN A 223 0.75 14.44 4.39
N ALA A 224 0.28 13.20 4.55
CA ALA A 224 0.43 12.15 3.56
C ALA A 224 -0.12 12.56 2.18
N SER A 225 0.63 12.21 1.15
CA SER A 225 0.24 12.36 -0.25
C SER A 225 0.22 11.03 -1.00
N ILE A 226 0.77 9.97 -0.41
CA ILE A 226 0.61 8.59 -0.86
C ILE A 226 0.17 7.75 0.33
N ARG A 227 -0.28 6.51 0.11
CA ARG A 227 -0.80 5.71 1.22
C ARG A 227 -0.44 4.25 1.11
N TRP A 228 -0.36 3.63 2.28
CA TRP A 228 -0.09 2.21 2.42
C TRP A 228 -1.21 1.36 1.82
N VAL A 229 -0.86 0.22 1.25
CA VAL A 229 -1.86 -0.69 0.72
C VAL A 229 -2.68 -1.41 1.80
N GLY A 230 -2.15 -1.53 3.01
CA GLY A 230 -2.82 -2.22 4.11
C GLY A 230 -2.32 -3.64 4.36
N ASN A 231 -1.25 -4.08 3.71
CA ASN A 231 -0.55 -5.34 3.94
C ASN A 231 0.90 -5.25 3.46
N GLU A 232 1.75 -6.17 3.91
CA GLU A 232 3.18 -6.30 3.57
C GLU A 232 3.41 -7.54 2.68
N ASP A 233 2.32 -8.10 2.13
CA ASP A 233 2.36 -9.14 1.10
C ASP A 233 2.50 -8.54 -0.30
N GLY A 234 2.48 -7.22 -0.42
CA GLY A 234 2.60 -6.49 -1.68
C GLY A 234 1.34 -6.52 -2.55
N TYR A 235 0.15 -6.72 -1.97
CA TYR A 235 -1.09 -6.88 -2.72
C TYR A 235 -2.04 -5.70 -2.57
N ALA A 236 -2.35 -5.03 -3.68
CA ALA A 236 -3.50 -4.14 -3.78
C ALA A 236 -4.80 -4.95 -3.93
N PRO A 237 -5.91 -4.50 -3.32
CA PRO A 237 -7.22 -5.09 -3.60
C PRO A 237 -7.62 -4.88 -5.06
N TYR A 238 -8.69 -5.53 -5.50
CA TYR A 238 -9.31 -5.21 -6.78
C TYR A 238 -10.84 -5.12 -6.63
N PRO A 239 -11.47 -3.97 -6.94
CA PRO A 239 -10.86 -2.74 -7.46
C PRO A 239 -9.91 -2.05 -6.46
N ALA A 240 -8.99 -1.24 -6.98
CA ALA A 240 -8.09 -0.37 -6.22
C ALA A 240 -8.26 1.07 -6.73
N TRP A 241 -8.67 1.96 -5.85
CA TRP A 241 -8.92 3.37 -6.18
C TRP A 241 -7.84 4.25 -5.58
N ASN A 242 -7.31 5.20 -6.36
CA ASN A 242 -6.32 6.15 -5.84
C ASN A 242 -6.98 7.40 -5.22
N GLY A 243 -8.27 7.62 -5.48
CA GLY A 243 -9.10 8.58 -4.74
C GLY A 243 -9.41 8.11 -3.31
N VAL A 244 -9.51 9.07 -2.39
CA VAL A 244 -9.93 8.94 -0.98
C VAL A 244 -10.66 10.21 -0.57
N LYS A 245 -11.39 10.18 0.54
CA LYS A 245 -11.83 11.41 1.21
C LYS A 245 -10.64 12.09 1.89
N SER A 246 -10.57 13.41 1.78
CA SER A 246 -9.55 14.23 2.40
C SER A 246 -9.49 14.04 3.92
N THR A 247 -10.64 13.81 4.56
CA THR A 247 -10.73 13.51 6.00
C THR A 247 -10.03 12.21 6.37
N ASP A 248 -10.16 11.18 5.52
CA ASP A 248 -9.53 9.89 5.74
C ASP A 248 -8.02 10.01 5.54
N LEU A 249 -7.57 10.73 4.49
CA LEU A 249 -6.16 10.99 4.24
C LEU A 249 -5.50 11.77 5.39
N GLN A 250 -6.18 12.80 5.91
CA GLN A 250 -5.71 13.63 7.03
C GLN A 250 -5.58 12.86 8.36
N SER A 251 -6.18 11.67 8.49
CA SER A 251 -5.91 10.78 9.63
C SER A 251 -4.45 10.32 9.70
N GLY A 252 -3.77 10.34 8.54
CA GLY A 252 -2.42 9.84 8.36
C GLY A 252 -2.30 8.33 8.25
N VAL A 253 -3.38 7.57 8.41
CA VAL A 253 -3.35 6.09 8.43
C VAL A 253 -4.31 5.46 7.42
N ALA A 254 -4.73 6.22 6.40
CA ALA A 254 -5.55 5.69 5.32
C ALA A 254 -4.81 4.57 4.58
N THR A 255 -5.57 3.56 4.17
CA THR A 255 -5.08 2.39 3.44
C THR A 255 -5.89 2.17 2.17
N ALA A 256 -5.75 1.00 1.51
CA ALA A 256 -6.63 0.64 0.41
C ALA A 256 -8.10 0.47 0.82
N VAL A 257 -8.41 0.22 2.10
CA VAL A 257 -9.79 0.12 2.62
C VAL A 257 -10.57 1.42 2.42
N GLN A 258 -9.89 2.56 2.53
CA GLN A 258 -10.48 3.89 2.35
C GLN A 258 -10.56 4.32 0.88
N GLY A 259 -10.18 3.45 -0.06
CA GLY A 259 -10.23 3.76 -1.49
C GLY A 259 -11.66 4.09 -1.94
N ASP A 260 -11.84 5.32 -2.42
CA ASP A 260 -13.12 5.85 -2.85
C ASP A 260 -12.99 6.36 -4.29
N PRO A 261 -13.69 5.75 -5.28
CA PRO A 261 -13.67 6.22 -6.65
C PRO A 261 -14.11 7.68 -6.78
N ASP A 262 -14.97 8.15 -5.88
CA ASP A 262 -15.56 9.49 -5.88
C ASP A 262 -14.93 10.40 -4.79
N GLY A 263 -13.77 10.00 -4.26
CA GLY A 263 -13.00 10.78 -3.28
C GLY A 263 -12.52 12.14 -3.83
N ASP A 264 -12.32 13.10 -2.91
CA ASP A 264 -11.91 14.47 -3.22
C ASP A 264 -10.39 14.71 -3.12
N ALA A 265 -9.63 13.74 -2.60
CA ALA A 265 -8.18 13.76 -2.54
C ALA A 265 -7.58 12.57 -3.31
N TRP A 266 -6.47 12.84 -4.00
CA TRP A 266 -5.68 11.79 -4.66
C TRP A 266 -4.57 11.35 -3.72
N ALA A 267 -4.49 10.05 -3.41
CA ALA A 267 -3.45 9.48 -2.56
C ALA A 267 -3.12 8.06 -3.03
N PRO A 268 -2.24 7.88 -4.02
CA PRO A 268 -2.09 6.60 -4.67
C PRO A 268 -1.46 5.55 -3.75
N LEU A 269 -1.70 4.28 -4.08
CA LEU A 269 -1.31 3.13 -3.26
C LEU A 269 0.15 2.73 -3.48
N GLU A 270 0.86 2.50 -2.38
CA GLU A 270 2.15 1.82 -2.36
C GLU A 270 2.01 0.43 -1.72
N CYS A 271 2.46 -0.59 -2.46
CA CYS A 271 2.49 -1.99 -2.04
C CYS A 271 3.91 -2.36 -1.64
N ASP A 272 4.21 -2.20 -0.37
CA ASP A 272 5.47 -2.58 0.25
C ASP A 272 5.51 -4.09 0.54
N VAL A 273 6.67 -4.71 0.33
CA VAL A 273 6.85 -6.15 0.53
C VAL A 273 8.32 -6.53 0.72
N PRO A 274 8.63 -7.47 1.64
CA PRO A 274 9.97 -8.00 1.76
C PRO A 274 10.28 -9.12 0.76
N LEU A 275 11.53 -9.16 0.27
CA LEU A 275 12.02 -10.25 -0.56
C LEU A 275 12.05 -11.59 0.21
N TYR A 276 12.41 -11.55 1.49
CA TYR A 276 12.26 -12.68 2.39
C TYR A 276 10.87 -12.62 3.02
N LYS A 277 10.08 -13.69 2.92
CA LYS A 277 8.74 -13.72 3.54
C LYS A 277 8.86 -13.33 5.03
N HIS A 278 8.15 -12.28 5.43
CA HIS A 278 8.10 -11.71 6.80
C HIS A 278 9.35 -11.06 7.34
N ASN A 279 10.37 -10.84 6.52
CA ASN A 279 11.66 -10.37 7.03
C ASN A 279 12.19 -9.20 6.22
N TRP A 280 12.14 -8.03 6.85
CA TRP A 280 12.69 -6.78 6.34
C TRP A 280 14.19 -6.72 6.51
N PHE A 281 14.77 -7.37 7.52
CA PHE A 281 16.22 -7.39 7.71
C PHE A 281 16.84 -8.74 7.31
N TRP A 282 18.10 -8.67 6.86
CA TRP A 282 18.86 -9.86 6.52
C TRP A 282 19.21 -10.66 7.77
N SER A 283 19.12 -11.99 7.65
CA SER A 283 19.81 -12.93 8.51
C SER A 283 20.11 -14.20 7.71
N PRO A 284 21.14 -15.00 8.07
CA PRO A 284 21.39 -16.27 7.40
C PRO A 284 20.18 -17.22 7.42
N ALA A 285 19.35 -17.16 8.48
CA ALA A 285 18.16 -17.97 8.61
C ALA A 285 17.02 -17.54 7.66
N ASN A 286 17.02 -16.28 7.23
CA ASN A 286 15.98 -15.74 6.34
C ASN A 286 16.23 -16.04 4.86
N GLU A 287 17.44 -16.41 4.46
CA GLU A 287 17.75 -16.67 3.04
C GLU A 287 16.91 -17.81 2.44
N ALA A 288 16.53 -18.80 3.25
CA ALA A 288 15.64 -19.89 2.85
C ALA A 288 14.18 -19.41 2.58
N LYS A 289 13.81 -18.23 3.07
CA LYS A 289 12.48 -17.61 2.89
C LYS A 289 12.41 -16.69 1.67
N ARG A 290 13.46 -16.62 0.85
CA ARG A 290 13.51 -15.81 -0.38
C ARG A 290 12.36 -16.18 -1.31
N ARG A 291 11.50 -15.21 -1.61
CA ARG A 291 10.36 -15.39 -2.51
C ARG A 291 10.81 -15.83 -3.90
N SER A 292 10.12 -16.81 -4.47
CA SER A 292 10.36 -17.31 -5.83
C SER A 292 10.09 -16.23 -6.89
N LEU A 293 10.60 -16.40 -8.12
CA LEU A 293 10.25 -15.52 -9.23
C LEU A 293 8.73 -15.52 -9.50
N GLY A 294 8.07 -16.67 -9.38
CA GLY A 294 6.62 -16.80 -9.55
C GLY A 294 5.84 -15.99 -8.51
N GLU A 295 6.27 -16.03 -7.25
CA GLU A 295 5.67 -15.23 -6.17
C GLU A 295 5.86 -13.73 -6.40
N LEU A 296 7.05 -13.29 -6.82
CA LEU A 296 7.31 -11.89 -7.13
C LEU A 296 6.50 -11.41 -8.36
N MET A 297 6.33 -12.26 -9.37
CA MET A 297 5.43 -11.95 -10.48
C MET A 297 3.97 -11.84 -10.03
N LYS A 298 3.51 -12.73 -9.15
CA LYS A 298 2.15 -12.62 -8.55
C LYS A 298 1.97 -11.28 -7.83
N ILE A 299 2.97 -10.86 -7.07
CA ILE A 299 3.00 -9.53 -6.43
C ILE A 299 2.95 -8.42 -7.47
N TYR A 300 3.77 -8.46 -8.53
CA TYR A 300 3.77 -7.43 -9.57
C TYR A 300 2.39 -7.28 -10.25
N TYR A 301 1.72 -8.39 -10.59
CA TYR A 301 0.37 -8.36 -11.15
C TYR A 301 -0.67 -7.80 -10.17
N ARG A 302 -0.49 -8.05 -8.87
CA ARG A 302 -1.40 -7.60 -7.80
C ARG A 302 -1.01 -6.26 -7.16
N SER A 303 0.02 -5.58 -7.66
CA SER A 303 0.44 -4.23 -7.24
C SER A 303 0.43 -3.29 -8.44
N ALA A 304 1.54 -3.22 -9.18
CA ALA A 304 1.69 -2.45 -10.42
C ALA A 304 0.62 -2.79 -11.46
N GLY A 305 0.26 -4.07 -11.57
CA GLY A 305 -0.81 -4.54 -12.44
C GLY A 305 -2.23 -4.18 -11.99
N ARG A 306 -2.41 -3.60 -10.80
CA ARG A 306 -3.67 -3.07 -10.26
C ARG A 306 -3.62 -1.55 -10.04
N GLY A 307 -2.64 -0.87 -10.65
CA GLY A 307 -2.52 0.57 -10.62
C GLY A 307 -1.87 1.13 -9.35
N ALA A 308 -1.21 0.31 -8.53
CA ALA A 308 -0.38 0.74 -7.40
C ALA A 308 1.11 0.85 -7.79
N VAL A 309 1.96 1.32 -6.87
CA VAL A 309 3.43 1.19 -6.95
C VAL A 309 3.86 -0.05 -6.18
N MET A 310 4.83 -0.80 -6.72
CA MET A 310 5.48 -1.91 -6.02
C MET A 310 6.76 -1.42 -5.34
N LEU A 311 6.84 -1.53 -4.02
CA LEU A 311 8.02 -1.23 -3.21
C LEU A 311 8.61 -2.56 -2.70
N LEU A 312 9.66 -3.05 -3.35
CA LEU A 312 10.30 -4.32 -3.00
C LEU A 312 11.58 -4.09 -2.18
N ASN A 313 11.65 -4.70 -1.00
CA ASN A 313 12.79 -4.53 -0.10
C ASN A 313 13.97 -5.44 -0.42
N ALA A 314 15.16 -4.85 -0.37
CA ALA A 314 16.46 -5.50 -0.40
C ALA A 314 17.11 -5.42 0.99
N THR A 315 17.92 -6.42 1.31
CA THR A 315 18.47 -6.60 2.65
C THR A 315 19.98 -6.82 2.60
N PRO A 316 20.80 -5.76 2.67
CA PRO A 316 22.24 -5.92 2.80
C PRO A 316 22.60 -6.75 4.03
N ASP A 317 23.61 -7.62 3.89
CA ASP A 317 24.12 -8.46 4.97
C ASP A 317 25.04 -7.67 5.92
N THR A 318 25.62 -8.33 6.93
CA THR A 318 26.52 -7.67 7.89
C THR A 318 27.84 -7.16 7.29
N LEU A 319 28.16 -7.53 6.05
CA LEU A 319 29.30 -6.99 5.30
C LEU A 319 28.94 -5.69 4.57
N GLY A 320 27.65 -5.38 4.43
CA GLY A 320 27.10 -4.19 3.76
C GLY A 320 26.79 -4.39 2.28
N VAL A 321 26.72 -5.63 1.80
CA VAL A 321 26.40 -5.96 0.39
C VAL A 321 25.10 -6.75 0.31
N ILE A 322 24.40 -6.70 -0.81
CA ILE A 322 23.19 -7.49 -1.01
C ILE A 322 23.61 -8.95 -1.32
N PRO A 323 23.04 -9.97 -0.65
CA PRO A 323 23.41 -11.36 -0.90
C PRO A 323 23.26 -11.73 -2.39
N ALA A 324 24.20 -12.50 -2.93
CA ALA A 324 24.24 -12.82 -4.37
C ALA A 324 22.94 -13.48 -4.89
N GLY A 325 22.28 -14.30 -4.05
CA GLY A 325 20.98 -14.90 -4.38
C GLY A 325 19.85 -13.88 -4.49
N ASP A 326 19.93 -12.77 -3.75
CA ASP A 326 18.97 -11.67 -3.81
C ASP A 326 19.21 -10.85 -5.08
N VAL A 327 20.47 -10.48 -5.36
CA VAL A 327 20.89 -9.81 -6.60
C VAL A 327 20.35 -10.55 -7.83
N ALA A 328 20.55 -11.88 -7.87
CA ALA A 328 20.03 -12.72 -8.95
C ALA A 328 18.49 -12.66 -9.04
N ARG A 329 17.80 -12.73 -7.91
CA ARG A 329 16.31 -12.71 -7.86
C ARG A 329 15.73 -11.38 -8.31
N PHE A 330 16.36 -10.24 -7.98
CA PHE A 330 15.97 -8.93 -8.52
C PHE A 330 16.16 -8.86 -10.03
N ALA A 331 17.31 -9.30 -10.55
CA ALA A 331 17.57 -9.34 -11.99
C ALA A 331 16.58 -10.27 -12.75
N GLU A 332 16.29 -11.45 -12.19
CA GLU A 332 15.28 -12.39 -12.72
C GLU A 332 13.89 -11.72 -12.82
N LEU A 333 13.48 -10.99 -11.77
CA LEU A 333 12.21 -10.27 -11.76
C LEU A 333 12.14 -9.21 -12.86
N GLY A 334 13.19 -8.39 -13.00
CA GLY A 334 13.27 -7.38 -14.06
C GLY A 334 13.15 -7.98 -15.45
N ALA A 335 13.97 -9.00 -15.71
CA ALA A 335 13.99 -9.70 -16.99
C ALA A 335 12.63 -10.35 -17.30
N GLU A 336 11.94 -10.92 -16.30
CA GLU A 336 10.63 -11.53 -16.51
C GLU A 336 9.53 -10.49 -16.77
N ILE A 337 9.56 -9.34 -16.09
CA ILE A 337 8.63 -8.24 -16.39
C ILE A 337 8.83 -7.73 -17.82
N ASP A 338 10.08 -7.51 -18.23
CA ASP A 338 10.41 -7.04 -19.58
C ASP A 338 10.05 -8.09 -20.64
N ARG A 339 10.34 -9.38 -20.39
CA ARG A 339 9.94 -10.48 -21.28
C ARG A 339 8.44 -10.48 -21.52
N ARG A 340 7.64 -10.20 -20.49
CA ARG A 340 6.17 -10.21 -20.61
C ARG A 340 5.62 -8.95 -21.28
N PHE A 341 6.13 -7.77 -20.93
CA PHE A 341 5.39 -6.52 -21.16
C PHE A 341 6.14 -5.46 -21.96
N SER A 342 7.40 -5.69 -22.36
CA SER A 342 8.15 -4.71 -23.16
C SER A 342 7.66 -4.60 -24.61
N SER A 343 7.07 -5.67 -25.15
CA SER A 343 6.73 -5.80 -26.58
C SER A 343 5.31 -6.31 -26.76
N PRO A 344 4.30 -5.44 -26.89
CA PRO A 344 2.94 -5.87 -27.23
C PRO A 344 2.86 -6.44 -28.64
N LEU A 345 1.92 -7.37 -28.86
CA LEU A 345 1.56 -7.84 -30.20
C LEU A 345 0.96 -6.71 -31.03
N LYS A 346 0.10 -5.91 -30.40
CA LYS A 346 -0.49 -4.70 -30.98
C LYS A 346 -0.97 -3.79 -29.86
N SER A 347 -0.92 -2.48 -30.07
CA SER A 347 -1.40 -1.47 -29.13
C SER A 347 -1.99 -0.28 -29.85
N VAL A 348 -2.86 0.43 -29.15
CA VAL A 348 -3.39 1.75 -29.52
C VAL A 348 -3.27 2.69 -28.33
N SER A 349 -3.14 3.99 -28.59
CA SER A 349 -2.93 5.01 -27.56
C SER A 349 -3.78 6.25 -27.84
N ASP A 350 -3.92 7.08 -26.81
CA ASP A 350 -4.51 8.43 -26.89
C ASP A 350 -5.96 8.45 -27.44
N ILE A 351 -6.76 7.48 -27.01
CA ILE A 351 -8.17 7.34 -27.41
C ILE A 351 -9.08 7.90 -26.32
N LYS A 352 -10.16 8.56 -26.74
CA LYS A 352 -11.23 9.04 -25.86
C LYS A 352 -12.53 8.29 -26.15
N GLY A 353 -13.32 8.09 -25.10
CA GLY A 353 -14.65 7.49 -25.20
C GLY A 353 -14.72 6.07 -24.66
N ASN A 354 -15.87 5.43 -24.86
CA ASN A 354 -16.23 4.20 -24.15
C ASN A 354 -15.81 2.92 -24.88
N GLU A 355 -15.29 3.04 -26.11
CA GLU A 355 -14.93 1.88 -26.93
C GLU A 355 -13.51 2.06 -27.49
N VAL A 356 -12.66 1.06 -27.27
CA VAL A 356 -11.33 0.97 -27.87
C VAL A 356 -11.19 -0.40 -28.53
N ILE A 357 -10.81 -0.43 -29.81
CA ILE A 357 -10.69 -1.67 -30.58
C ILE A 357 -9.27 -1.81 -31.12
N ILE A 358 -8.68 -2.98 -30.92
CA ILE A 358 -7.51 -3.45 -31.68
C ILE A 358 -8.00 -4.48 -32.68
N ALA A 359 -7.70 -4.26 -33.96
CA ALA A 359 -7.90 -5.25 -35.01
C ALA A 359 -6.55 -5.87 -35.40
N PHE A 360 -6.49 -7.20 -35.47
CA PHE A 360 -5.30 -7.93 -35.90
C PHE A 360 -5.36 -8.23 -37.40
N ASP A 361 -4.21 -8.30 -38.05
CA ASP A 361 -4.12 -8.51 -39.50
C ASP A 361 -4.50 -9.96 -39.87
N THR A 362 -4.24 -10.89 -38.94
CA THR A 362 -4.68 -12.29 -38.97
C THR A 362 -5.25 -12.68 -37.60
N PRO A 363 -6.10 -13.73 -37.52
CA PRO A 363 -6.50 -14.29 -36.23
C PRO A 363 -5.27 -14.55 -35.36
N THR A 364 -5.27 -13.98 -34.16
CA THR A 364 -4.12 -13.93 -33.26
C THR A 364 -4.52 -14.46 -31.90
N THR A 365 -3.69 -15.33 -31.32
CA THR A 365 -3.88 -15.81 -29.95
C THR A 365 -3.34 -14.79 -28.97
N ILE A 366 -4.14 -14.41 -27.98
CA ILE A 366 -3.76 -13.51 -26.89
C ILE A 366 -4.24 -14.09 -25.56
N ASN A 367 -3.62 -13.65 -24.46
CA ASN A 367 -4.03 -14.05 -23.10
C ASN A 367 -3.83 -12.93 -22.06
N HIS A 368 -3.33 -11.77 -22.47
CA HIS A 368 -3.12 -10.61 -21.62
C HIS A 368 -3.51 -9.32 -22.32
N ILE A 369 -4.08 -8.41 -21.54
CA ILE A 369 -4.36 -7.04 -21.93
C ILE A 369 -3.78 -6.09 -20.89
N VAL A 370 -3.13 -5.03 -21.33
CA VAL A 370 -2.70 -3.92 -20.47
C VAL A 370 -3.45 -2.67 -20.87
N THR A 371 -4.21 -2.13 -19.93
CA THR A 371 -4.97 -0.87 -20.10
C THR A 371 -4.41 0.19 -19.17
N MET A 372 -4.27 1.43 -19.67
CA MET A 372 -3.76 2.57 -18.91
C MET A 372 -4.66 3.78 -19.19
N GLU A 373 -5.16 4.43 -18.13
CA GLU A 373 -5.86 5.72 -18.26
C GLU A 373 -4.86 6.88 -18.32
N ASP A 374 -5.27 7.99 -18.94
CA ASP A 374 -4.67 9.30 -18.65
C ASP A 374 -5.26 9.85 -17.34
N TYR A 375 -4.75 9.32 -16.23
CA TYR A 375 -5.23 9.63 -14.89
C TYR A 375 -4.80 11.01 -14.37
N ARG A 376 -4.08 11.83 -15.17
CA ARG A 376 -3.79 13.24 -14.83
C ARG A 376 -5.08 14.06 -14.67
N GLN A 377 -6.17 13.59 -15.28
CA GLN A 377 -7.51 14.17 -15.15
C GLN A 377 -8.44 13.35 -14.25
N GLY A 378 -7.88 12.52 -13.36
CA GLY A 378 -8.59 11.63 -12.46
C GLY A 378 -8.86 10.24 -13.05
N GLU A 379 -9.20 9.30 -12.18
CA GLU A 379 -9.64 7.94 -12.54
C GLU A 379 -11.10 7.94 -12.99
N ARG A 380 -11.35 7.57 -14.25
CA ARG A 380 -12.66 7.73 -14.88
C ARG A 380 -13.40 6.42 -15.05
N ILE A 381 -12.71 5.34 -15.40
CA ILE A 381 -13.33 4.03 -15.62
C ILE A 381 -13.85 3.47 -14.29
N ARG A 382 -15.12 3.04 -14.27
CA ARG A 382 -15.76 2.39 -13.12
C ARG A 382 -16.05 0.91 -13.36
N ALA A 383 -16.37 0.56 -14.59
CA ALA A 383 -16.57 -0.82 -15.03
C ALA A 383 -16.29 -0.94 -16.54
N TYR A 384 -15.73 -2.08 -16.94
CA TYR A 384 -15.49 -2.39 -18.34
C TYR A 384 -15.60 -3.90 -18.62
N GLN A 385 -15.74 -4.23 -19.90
CA GLN A 385 -15.66 -5.57 -20.43
C GLN A 385 -14.58 -5.62 -21.52
N LEU A 386 -13.81 -6.71 -21.54
CA LEU A 386 -12.98 -7.09 -22.67
C LEU A 386 -13.75 -8.09 -23.51
N GLU A 387 -13.85 -7.86 -24.81
CA GLU A 387 -14.61 -8.69 -25.73
C GLU A 387 -13.76 -9.05 -26.95
N GLY A 388 -13.75 -10.33 -27.33
CA GLY A 388 -13.04 -10.81 -28.52
C GLY A 388 -13.99 -11.01 -29.69
N TRP A 389 -13.58 -10.64 -30.89
CA TRP A 389 -14.31 -10.97 -32.12
C TRP A 389 -13.89 -12.36 -32.59
N VAL A 390 -14.79 -13.33 -32.43
CA VAL A 390 -14.59 -14.74 -32.75
C VAL A 390 -15.74 -15.21 -33.63
N LYS A 391 -15.44 -15.79 -34.80
CA LYS A 391 -16.47 -16.29 -35.74
C LYS A 391 -17.62 -15.28 -35.99
N ASP A 392 -17.26 -14.05 -36.33
CA ASP A 392 -18.18 -12.98 -36.72
C ASP A 392 -19.16 -12.46 -35.64
N HIS A 393 -18.80 -12.61 -34.37
CA HIS A 393 -19.51 -11.97 -33.26
C HIS A 393 -18.57 -11.62 -32.10
N TRP A 394 -18.98 -10.69 -31.24
CA TRP A 394 -18.28 -10.36 -30.00
C TRP A 394 -18.60 -11.39 -28.91
N VAL A 395 -17.57 -11.85 -28.22
CA VAL A 395 -17.64 -12.76 -27.08
C VAL A 395 -16.97 -12.10 -25.87
N PRO A 396 -17.64 -11.99 -24.71
CA PRO A 396 -17.01 -11.50 -23.48
C PRO A 396 -15.86 -12.41 -23.02
N ILE A 397 -14.72 -11.81 -22.69
CA ILE A 397 -13.50 -12.50 -22.23
C ILE A 397 -13.27 -12.23 -20.74
N TYR A 398 -13.40 -10.96 -20.34
CA TYR A 398 -13.09 -10.52 -18.97
C TYR A 398 -13.97 -9.33 -18.59
N ALA A 399 -14.24 -9.17 -17.30
CA ALA A 399 -14.92 -8.00 -16.76
C ALA A 399 -14.07 -7.39 -15.63
N GLY A 400 -13.92 -6.07 -15.66
CA GLY A 400 -13.09 -5.33 -14.72
C GLY A 400 -13.74 -4.04 -14.23
N SER A 401 -13.01 -3.33 -13.37
CA SER A 401 -13.43 -2.09 -12.72
C SER A 401 -12.33 -1.03 -12.81
N SER A 402 -11.64 -0.70 -11.70
CA SER A 402 -10.58 0.31 -11.66
C SER A 402 -9.44 0.01 -12.64
N VAL A 403 -8.97 1.03 -13.36
CA VAL A 403 -7.79 0.94 -14.23
C VAL A 403 -6.66 1.85 -13.74
N GLY A 404 -6.92 3.16 -13.70
CA GLY A 404 -5.94 4.15 -13.24
C GLY A 404 -4.65 4.11 -14.06
N ARG A 405 -3.50 4.13 -13.38
CA ARG A 405 -2.20 4.15 -14.04
C ARG A 405 -2.02 2.97 -15.01
N LYS A 406 -2.35 1.77 -14.57
CA LYS A 406 -2.15 0.51 -15.29
C LYS A 406 -3.02 -0.61 -14.70
N LYS A 407 -3.71 -1.33 -15.58
CA LYS A 407 -4.38 -2.60 -15.27
C LYS A 407 -3.87 -3.69 -16.19
N ILE A 408 -3.38 -4.78 -15.60
CA ILE A 408 -3.03 -6.00 -16.32
C ILE A 408 -4.17 -7.00 -16.13
N ASP A 409 -4.88 -7.29 -17.22
CA ASP A 409 -5.87 -8.34 -17.32
C ASP A 409 -5.23 -9.59 -17.91
N PHE A 410 -5.56 -10.75 -17.37
CA PHE A 410 -5.10 -12.04 -17.86
C PHE A 410 -6.26 -13.04 -17.84
N PHE A 411 -6.23 -13.95 -18.80
CA PHE A 411 -7.29 -14.92 -19.08
C PHE A 411 -6.70 -16.08 -19.88
N ASP A 412 -7.48 -17.12 -20.13
CA ASP A 412 -7.05 -18.27 -20.94
C ASP A 412 -6.79 -17.85 -22.39
N ASP A 413 -5.89 -18.56 -23.07
CA ASP A 413 -5.57 -18.31 -24.47
C ASP A 413 -6.83 -18.26 -25.35
N ILE A 414 -6.98 -17.18 -26.12
CA ILE A 414 -8.08 -17.00 -27.07
C ILE A 414 -7.55 -16.50 -28.40
N THR A 415 -7.92 -17.20 -29.48
CA THR A 415 -7.66 -16.76 -30.85
C THR A 415 -8.82 -15.92 -31.36
N LEU A 416 -8.53 -14.67 -31.72
CA LEU A 416 -9.51 -13.68 -32.15
C LEU A 416 -8.96 -12.79 -33.27
N SER A 417 -9.83 -12.12 -34.02
CA SER A 417 -9.39 -11.14 -35.04
C SER A 417 -9.51 -9.70 -34.57
N LYS A 418 -10.28 -9.43 -33.51
CA LYS A 418 -10.33 -8.12 -32.83
C LYS A 418 -10.49 -8.31 -31.33
N ILE A 419 -9.97 -7.38 -30.54
CA ILE A 419 -10.22 -7.25 -29.11
C ILE A 419 -10.74 -5.85 -28.82
N ARG A 420 -11.81 -5.76 -28.03
CA ARG A 420 -12.47 -4.52 -27.66
C ARG A 420 -12.43 -4.33 -26.15
N LEU A 421 -12.03 -3.14 -25.72
CA LEU A 421 -12.35 -2.59 -24.41
C LEU A 421 -13.68 -1.83 -24.53
N ASN A 422 -14.69 -2.30 -23.82
CA ASN A 422 -16.02 -1.68 -23.74
C ASN A 422 -16.25 -1.18 -22.32
N ILE A 423 -16.23 0.15 -22.14
CA ILE A 423 -16.37 0.81 -20.85
C ILE A 423 -17.85 1.01 -20.57
N THR A 424 -18.39 0.17 -19.70
CA THR A 424 -19.83 0.09 -19.41
C THR A 424 -20.27 1.09 -18.35
N LYS A 425 -19.33 1.60 -17.54
CA LYS A 425 -19.58 2.67 -16.57
C LYS A 425 -18.33 3.53 -16.40
N SER A 426 -18.50 4.84 -16.43
CA SER A 426 -17.44 5.82 -16.16
C SER A 426 -18.00 7.05 -15.43
N ALA A 427 -17.15 7.75 -14.69
CA ALA A 427 -17.50 9.01 -14.03
C ALA A 427 -17.40 10.22 -14.96
N ALA A 428 -16.59 10.13 -16.00
CA ALA A 428 -16.46 11.12 -17.07
C ALA A 428 -16.06 10.38 -18.37
N GLU A 429 -15.96 11.10 -19.49
CA GLU A 429 -15.47 10.53 -20.76
C GLU A 429 -14.11 9.83 -20.52
N PRO A 430 -13.98 8.52 -20.73
CA PRO A 430 -12.73 7.82 -20.47
C PRO A 430 -11.59 8.36 -21.35
N LEU A 431 -10.41 8.46 -20.76
CA LEU A 431 -9.18 8.87 -21.45
C LEU A 431 -8.21 7.71 -21.42
N ILE A 432 -8.06 7.01 -22.53
CA ILE A 432 -7.23 5.81 -22.64
C ILE A 432 -5.86 6.22 -23.17
N ARG A 433 -4.88 6.21 -22.27
CA ARG A 433 -3.48 6.47 -22.58
C ARG A 433 -2.90 5.33 -23.42
N SER A 434 -3.18 4.09 -23.04
CA SER A 434 -2.71 2.92 -23.78
C SER A 434 -3.66 1.73 -23.59
N PHE A 435 -3.86 0.97 -24.66
CA PHE A 435 -4.53 -0.32 -24.66
C PHE A 435 -3.70 -1.27 -25.52
N ALA A 436 -3.19 -2.34 -24.92
CA ALA A 436 -2.18 -3.19 -25.53
C ALA A 436 -2.47 -4.68 -25.29
N ALA A 437 -2.27 -5.50 -26.32
CA ALA A 437 -2.51 -6.94 -26.30
C ALA A 437 -1.22 -7.75 -26.36
N TYR A 438 -1.17 -8.83 -25.58
CA TYR A 438 0.00 -9.69 -25.43
C TYR A 438 -0.41 -11.16 -25.43
N HIS A 439 0.57 -12.01 -25.77
CA HIS A 439 0.51 -13.44 -25.58
C HIS A 439 1.73 -13.88 -24.78
N ILE A 440 1.49 -14.34 -23.55
CA ILE A 440 2.52 -14.67 -22.59
C ILE A 440 2.52 -16.18 -22.36
N SER A 441 3.63 -16.84 -22.70
CA SER A 441 3.85 -18.24 -22.38
C SER A 441 4.26 -18.42 -20.91
N ASN A 442 3.91 -19.58 -20.33
CA ASN A 442 4.29 -20.04 -18.98
C ASN A 442 3.77 -19.15 -17.83
N THR A 443 2.45 -19.03 -17.70
CA THR A 443 1.77 -18.22 -16.66
C THR A 443 1.05 -18.98 -15.52
N PRO A 444 1.31 -20.28 -15.22
CA PRO A 444 0.38 -21.10 -14.43
C PRO A 444 0.18 -20.68 -12.96
N GLU A 445 1.07 -19.86 -12.37
CA GLU A 445 1.04 -19.53 -10.92
C GLU A 445 0.26 -18.24 -10.56
N LEU A 446 -0.44 -17.61 -11.51
CA LEU A 446 -1.17 -16.35 -11.25
C LEU A 446 -2.66 -16.53 -10.87
N PHE A 447 -3.22 -17.74 -11.05
CA PHE A 447 -4.66 -18.02 -10.98
C PHE A 447 -5.21 -18.29 -9.56
N GLU A 448 -4.58 -17.81 -8.50
CA GLU A 448 -5.24 -17.86 -7.20
C GLU A 448 -6.38 -16.83 -7.17
N LYS A 449 -7.59 -17.28 -6.82
CA LYS A 449 -8.73 -16.40 -6.58
C LYS A 449 -8.43 -15.55 -5.35
N ASP A 450 -8.65 -14.24 -5.44
CA ASP A 450 -8.57 -13.36 -4.26
C ASP A 450 -9.50 -13.92 -3.17
N GLU A 451 -8.95 -14.28 -2.01
CA GLU A 451 -9.75 -14.72 -0.87
C GLU A 451 -10.60 -13.54 -0.38
N LYS A 452 -11.93 -13.68 -0.46
CA LYS A 452 -12.84 -12.64 0.04
C LYS A 452 -12.79 -12.62 1.57
N PRO A 453 -12.49 -11.48 2.22
CA PRO A 453 -12.53 -11.39 3.67
C PRO A 453 -13.96 -11.60 4.21
N LEU A 454 -14.06 -12.19 5.40
CA LEU A 454 -15.32 -12.44 6.10
C LEU A 454 -15.91 -11.13 6.66
N SER A 455 -16.77 -10.45 5.90
CA SER A 455 -17.46 -9.22 6.32
C SER A 455 -18.74 -9.46 7.14
N HIS A 456 -19.22 -10.71 7.21
CA HIS A 456 -20.39 -11.10 8.00
C HIS A 456 -19.99 -11.86 9.28
N TRP A 457 -20.82 -11.76 10.32
CA TRP A 457 -20.63 -12.52 11.56
C TRP A 457 -20.63 -14.03 11.29
N LYS A 458 -19.52 -14.68 11.62
CA LYS A 458 -19.35 -16.13 11.55
C LYS A 458 -19.29 -16.72 12.96
N TYR A 459 -20.04 -17.79 13.19
CA TYR A 459 -19.96 -18.54 14.44
C TYR A 459 -18.58 -19.21 14.55
N LEU A 460 -17.91 -19.04 15.70
CA LEU A 460 -16.63 -19.68 15.99
C LEU A 460 -16.78 -20.85 16.97
N ASN A 461 -17.47 -20.60 18.08
CA ASN A 461 -17.57 -21.54 19.20
C ASN A 461 -18.75 -21.18 20.10
N GLY A 462 -19.04 -21.98 21.12
CA GLY A 462 -20.03 -21.71 22.15
C GLY A 462 -19.67 -22.38 23.47
N TRP A 463 -20.51 -22.19 24.48
CA TRP A 463 -20.31 -22.80 25.79
C TRP A 463 -21.62 -23.29 26.39
N MET A 464 -21.50 -24.23 27.32
CA MET A 464 -22.59 -24.70 28.18
C MET A 464 -22.32 -24.28 29.64
N PRO A 465 -23.36 -24.14 30.48
CA PRO A 465 -23.24 -23.73 31.88
C PRO A 465 -22.21 -24.50 32.72
N ASP A 466 -22.13 -25.82 32.51
CA ASP A 466 -21.28 -26.76 33.24
C ASP A 466 -19.80 -26.65 32.88
N MET A 467 -19.46 -25.92 31.82
CA MET A 467 -18.07 -25.64 31.44
C MET A 467 -17.40 -24.60 32.35
N PHE A 468 -18.18 -23.83 33.11
CA PHE A 468 -17.63 -22.85 34.06
C PHE A 468 -17.20 -23.54 35.35
N HIS A 469 -15.92 -23.38 35.70
CA HIS A 469 -15.35 -23.84 36.96
C HIS A 469 -14.99 -22.62 37.82
N GLN A 470 -15.59 -22.52 39.01
CA GLN A 470 -15.42 -21.38 39.91
C GLN A 470 -15.70 -20.01 39.24
N GLY A 471 -16.66 -19.98 38.31
CA GLY A 471 -17.03 -18.76 37.58
C GLY A 471 -16.09 -18.40 36.44
N LEU A 472 -15.12 -19.25 36.08
CA LEU A 472 -14.21 -19.03 34.96
C LEU A 472 -14.36 -20.11 33.89
N LEU A 473 -14.13 -19.74 32.63
CA LEU A 473 -14.07 -20.63 31.49
C LEU A 473 -12.97 -20.17 30.52
N ASP A 474 -11.96 -21.03 30.31
CA ASP A 474 -10.91 -20.81 29.33
C ASP A 474 -11.27 -21.45 27.98
N ILE A 475 -11.11 -20.69 26.90
CA ILE A 475 -11.43 -21.12 25.54
C ILE A 475 -10.29 -20.76 24.60
N ASN A 476 -9.81 -21.76 23.86
CA ASN A 476 -8.82 -21.59 22.81
C ASN A 476 -9.49 -21.73 21.45
N ILE A 477 -9.33 -20.72 20.58
CA ILE A 477 -9.94 -20.71 19.24
C ILE A 477 -8.86 -20.52 18.18
N ASN A 478 -8.80 -21.46 17.24
CA ASN A 478 -7.96 -21.32 16.05
C ASN A 478 -8.58 -20.30 15.09
N LEU A 479 -7.95 -19.14 14.96
CA LEU A 479 -8.37 -18.06 14.08
C LEU A 479 -7.69 -18.08 12.70
N THR A 480 -6.72 -18.98 12.48
CA THR A 480 -5.99 -19.10 11.20
C THR A 480 -6.91 -19.07 9.97
N PRO A 481 -8.00 -19.86 9.88
CA PRO A 481 -8.84 -19.86 8.68
C PRO A 481 -9.83 -18.67 8.59
N TYR A 482 -9.79 -17.75 9.56
CA TYR A 482 -10.74 -16.64 9.69
C TYR A 482 -10.08 -15.27 9.51
N ILE A 483 -8.77 -15.20 9.67
CA ILE A 483 -7.98 -13.98 9.48
C ILE A 483 -7.07 -14.20 8.26
N PRO A 484 -7.56 -13.99 7.02
CA PRO A 484 -6.79 -14.20 5.78
C PRO A 484 -6.15 -12.93 5.23
N VAL A 485 -6.35 -11.76 5.84
CA VAL A 485 -5.65 -10.53 5.44
C VAL A 485 -5.31 -9.69 6.67
N PRO A 486 -4.34 -8.77 6.59
CA PRO A 486 -4.17 -7.77 7.64
C PRO A 486 -5.39 -6.86 7.78
N GLY A 487 -5.52 -6.25 8.95
CA GLY A 487 -6.61 -5.36 9.31
C GLY A 487 -7.20 -5.66 10.69
N GLN A 488 -8.31 -4.99 10.99
CA GLN A 488 -8.98 -5.12 12.25
C GLN A 488 -10.10 -6.15 12.19
N TYR A 489 -10.19 -6.95 13.24
CA TYR A 489 -11.15 -8.03 13.42
C TYR A 489 -11.80 -7.90 14.79
N GLU A 490 -12.96 -8.49 14.94
CA GLU A 490 -13.63 -8.50 16.22
C GLU A 490 -14.29 -9.83 16.52
N ILE A 491 -14.17 -10.23 17.77
CA ILE A 491 -14.90 -11.35 18.37
C ILE A 491 -15.99 -10.76 19.25
N LYS A 492 -17.21 -11.28 19.09
CA LYS A 492 -18.37 -10.96 19.91
C LYS A 492 -18.74 -12.14 20.78
N ILE A 493 -18.79 -11.90 22.09
CA ILE A 493 -19.33 -12.83 23.06
C ILE A 493 -20.81 -12.54 23.23
N ASN A 494 -21.67 -13.50 22.87
CA ASN A 494 -23.11 -13.40 23.01
C ASN A 494 -23.60 -14.36 24.12
N PRO A 495 -23.98 -13.84 25.30
CA PRO A 495 -24.41 -14.66 26.42
C PRO A 495 -25.86 -15.17 26.33
N GLY A 496 -26.60 -14.90 25.24
CA GLY A 496 -28.00 -15.30 25.10
C GLY A 496 -28.97 -14.23 25.64
N LYS A 497 -29.11 -14.13 26.97
CA LYS A 497 -29.81 -13.03 27.67
C LYS A 497 -28.85 -12.33 28.63
N GLN A 498 -28.85 -10.99 28.62
CA GLN A 498 -27.73 -10.12 29.03
C GLN A 498 -27.31 -10.16 30.52
N ASP A 499 -26.04 -9.75 30.73
CA ASP A 499 -25.41 -9.20 31.96
C ASP A 499 -24.67 -10.10 32.97
N LEU A 500 -24.32 -11.35 32.60
CA LEU A 500 -23.62 -12.25 33.53
C LEU A 500 -22.16 -12.62 33.17
N ILE A 501 -21.75 -12.48 31.91
CA ILE A 501 -20.45 -12.96 31.42
C ILE A 501 -19.65 -11.83 30.77
N SER A 502 -18.37 -11.70 31.14
CA SER A 502 -17.41 -10.76 30.55
C SER A 502 -16.12 -11.46 30.13
N VAL A 503 -15.36 -10.88 29.21
CA VAL A 503 -14.00 -11.35 28.90
C VAL A 503 -13.05 -10.73 29.92
N SER A 504 -12.40 -11.54 30.74
CA SER A 504 -11.42 -11.07 31.72
C SER A 504 -9.98 -11.15 31.21
N HIS A 505 -9.72 -12.01 30.23
CA HIS A 505 -8.43 -12.14 29.59
C HIS A 505 -8.58 -12.52 28.11
N ALA A 506 -7.70 -11.97 27.28
CA ALA A 506 -7.57 -12.32 25.89
C ALA A 506 -6.08 -12.25 25.52
N GLU A 507 -5.56 -13.32 24.93
CA GLU A 507 -4.17 -13.41 24.46
C GLU A 507 -4.19 -13.93 23.03
N LEU A 508 -3.42 -13.27 22.17
CA LEU A 508 -3.21 -13.70 20.79
C LEU A 508 -1.84 -14.35 20.66
N VAL A 509 -1.76 -15.45 19.93
CA VAL A 509 -0.54 -16.22 19.69
C VAL A 509 -0.38 -16.41 18.19
N TYR A 510 0.79 -16.01 17.68
CA TYR A 510 1.21 -16.16 16.31
C TYR A 510 2.36 -17.16 16.24
N ASP A 511 2.19 -18.25 15.48
CA ASP A 511 3.24 -19.27 15.31
C ASP A 511 3.82 -19.82 16.63
N GLY A 512 2.95 -19.92 17.64
CA GLY A 512 3.30 -20.39 18.98
C GLY A 512 3.89 -19.32 19.89
N GLU A 513 4.21 -18.14 19.37
CA GLU A 513 4.76 -17.01 20.13
C GLU A 513 3.64 -16.04 20.54
N ARG A 514 3.71 -15.52 21.77
CA ARG A 514 2.73 -14.56 22.28
C ARG A 514 2.87 -13.22 21.53
N ALA A 515 1.76 -12.70 21.03
CA ALA A 515 1.69 -11.39 20.40
C ALA A 515 1.77 -10.25 21.43
N LEU A 516 2.10 -9.04 20.96
CA LEU A 516 2.07 -7.83 21.80
C LEU A 516 0.64 -7.53 22.27
N ASP A 517 0.50 -7.03 23.50
CA ASP A 517 -0.80 -6.75 24.11
C ASP A 517 -1.62 -5.71 23.32
N GLU A 518 -0.97 -4.84 22.55
CA GLU A 518 -1.61 -3.85 21.69
C GLU A 518 -2.39 -4.45 20.49
N PHE A 519 -2.12 -5.71 20.13
CA PHE A 519 -2.83 -6.40 19.04
C PHE A 519 -4.15 -7.04 19.49
N VAL A 520 -4.44 -7.06 20.79
CA VAL A 520 -5.68 -7.60 21.33
C VAL A 520 -6.24 -6.68 22.41
N THR A 521 -7.42 -6.10 22.18
CA THR A 521 -8.06 -5.19 23.14
C THR A 521 -9.43 -5.71 23.53
N ILE A 522 -9.67 -5.85 24.83
CA ILE A 522 -10.99 -6.19 25.37
C ILE A 522 -11.82 -4.92 25.53
N LYS A 523 -13.04 -4.93 24.99
CA LYS A 523 -14.03 -3.86 25.13
C LYS A 523 -15.41 -4.46 25.44
N ASP A 524 -15.78 -4.47 26.71
CA ASP A 524 -17.02 -5.07 27.21
C ASP A 524 -17.15 -6.56 26.82
N SER A 525 -18.12 -6.90 25.97
CA SER A 525 -18.35 -8.26 25.43
C SER A 525 -17.67 -8.49 24.08
N MET A 526 -16.77 -7.59 23.68
CA MET A 526 -16.03 -7.64 22.43
C MET A 526 -14.53 -7.82 22.69
N VAL A 527 -13.86 -8.54 21.80
CA VAL A 527 -12.41 -8.57 21.71
C VAL A 527 -12.03 -8.08 20.33
N LEU A 528 -11.35 -6.93 20.29
CA LEU A 528 -10.78 -6.36 19.08
C LEU A 528 -9.42 -6.99 18.85
N ILE A 529 -9.16 -7.41 17.62
CA ILE A 529 -7.90 -7.98 17.19
C ILE A 529 -7.38 -7.09 16.07
N ASN A 530 -6.17 -6.56 16.24
CA ASN A 530 -5.48 -5.85 15.19
C ASN A 530 -4.44 -6.80 14.58
N ARG A 531 -4.73 -7.33 13.38
CA ARG A 531 -3.72 -8.07 12.63
C ARG A 531 -2.88 -7.07 11.84
N THR A 532 -1.61 -6.98 12.20
CA THR A 532 -0.62 -6.28 11.38
C THR A 532 -0.19 -7.13 10.18
N ALA A 533 0.52 -6.49 9.27
CA ALA A 533 0.93 -7.10 8.04
C ALA A 533 2.04 -8.16 8.16
N GLN A 534 2.65 -8.26 9.34
CA GLN A 534 3.66 -9.27 9.70
C GLN A 534 3.07 -10.68 9.89
N VAL A 535 1.74 -10.81 9.84
CA VAL A 535 1.01 -12.08 9.94
C VAL A 535 0.49 -12.41 8.55
N THR A 536 0.74 -13.61 8.03
CA THR A 536 0.29 -14.10 6.70
C THR A 536 -0.85 -15.13 6.80
N ASN A 537 -1.30 -15.64 5.66
CA ASN A 537 -2.25 -16.74 5.55
C ASN A 537 -1.66 -18.07 6.06
N GLU A 538 -0.33 -18.22 6.04
CA GLU A 538 0.35 -19.38 6.60
C GLU A 538 0.61 -19.27 8.11
N THR A 539 0.49 -18.07 8.70
CA THR A 539 0.72 -17.86 10.12
C THR A 539 -0.39 -18.53 10.91
N SER A 540 -0.03 -19.41 11.84
CA SER A 540 -0.97 -20.00 12.77
C SER A 540 -1.40 -18.94 13.78
N ILE A 541 -2.71 -18.71 13.88
CA ILE A 541 -3.30 -17.71 14.77
C ILE A 541 -4.19 -18.42 15.77
N LEU A 542 -3.85 -18.30 17.05
CA LEU A 542 -4.65 -18.79 18.15
C LEU A 542 -5.04 -17.62 19.04
N ILE A 543 -6.31 -17.53 19.40
CA ILE A 543 -6.73 -16.67 20.51
C ILE A 543 -7.10 -17.53 21.72
N LYS A 544 -6.59 -17.14 22.88
CA LYS A 544 -6.94 -17.68 24.19
C LYS A 544 -7.82 -16.66 24.89
N LEU A 545 -9.01 -17.07 25.33
CA LEU A 545 -9.99 -16.23 26.01
C LEU A 545 -10.29 -16.81 27.38
N THR A 546 -10.36 -15.96 28.40
CA THR A 546 -10.95 -16.32 29.68
C THR A 546 -12.25 -15.54 29.84
N LEU A 547 -13.35 -16.28 29.98
CA LEU A 547 -14.66 -15.74 30.29
C LEU A 547 -14.87 -15.81 31.80
N SER A 548 -15.35 -14.72 32.39
CA SER A 548 -15.71 -14.64 33.81
C SER A 548 -17.20 -14.43 33.97
N ALA A 549 -17.82 -15.24 34.82
CA ALA A 549 -19.21 -15.13 35.20
C ALA A 549 -19.35 -14.52 36.60
N ARG A 550 -20.25 -13.54 36.75
CA ARG A 550 -20.52 -12.90 38.06
C ARG A 550 -21.35 -13.77 39.00
N ASP A 551 -22.20 -14.63 38.44
CA ASP A 551 -23.06 -15.59 39.15
C ASP A 551 -23.05 -16.96 38.45
N SER A 552 -23.80 -17.93 38.98
CA SER A 552 -24.00 -19.23 38.33
C SER A 552 -24.54 -19.06 36.90
N VAL A 553 -23.77 -19.49 35.90
CA VAL A 553 -24.20 -19.54 34.50
C VAL A 553 -25.32 -20.57 34.38
N LYS A 554 -26.44 -20.22 33.73
CA LYS A 554 -27.61 -21.11 33.57
C LYS A 554 -27.99 -21.34 32.12
N GLU A 555 -27.41 -20.57 31.20
CA GLU A 555 -27.70 -20.64 29.77
C GLU A 555 -26.41 -20.88 28.97
N SER A 556 -26.56 -21.48 27.80
CA SER A 556 -25.48 -21.56 26.82
C SER A 556 -25.27 -20.23 26.12
N GLY A 557 -24.07 -20.01 25.60
CA GLY A 557 -23.78 -18.82 24.79
C GLY A 557 -22.94 -19.14 23.56
N SER A 558 -22.61 -18.11 22.82
CA SER A 558 -21.96 -18.23 21.51
C SER A 558 -20.93 -17.14 21.27
N ILE A 559 -19.90 -17.50 20.52
CA ILE A 559 -18.78 -16.66 20.14
C ILE A 559 -18.82 -16.49 18.63
N PHE A 560 -18.86 -15.24 18.18
CA PHE A 560 -18.89 -14.88 16.78
C PHE A 560 -17.67 -14.06 16.39
N PHE A 561 -17.34 -14.04 15.11
CA PHE A 561 -16.19 -13.34 14.56
C PHE A 561 -16.52 -12.69 13.23
N ARG A 562 -15.91 -11.52 12.97
CA ARG A 562 -15.91 -10.90 11.64
C ARG A 562 -14.69 -10.01 11.46
N LYS A 563 -14.40 -9.65 10.21
CA LYS A 563 -13.55 -8.51 9.89
C LYS A 563 -14.33 -7.21 10.11
N ILE A 564 -13.69 -6.20 10.68
CA ILE A 564 -14.26 -4.85 10.76
C ILE A 564 -14.22 -4.26 9.33
N PRO A 565 -15.36 -3.74 8.82
CA PRO A 565 -15.46 -3.19 7.47
C PRO A 565 -14.46 -2.09 7.15
#